data_AF-A0A3M1FYS1-F1
#
_entry.id   AF-A0A3M1FYS1-F1
#
_cell.length_a   1.000
_cell.length_b   1.000
_cell.length_c   1.000
_cell.angle_alpha   90.00
_cell.angle_beta   90.00
_cell.angle_gamma   90.00
#
_symmetry.space_group_name_H-M   'P 1'
#
loop_
_entity.id
_entity.type
_entity.pdbx_description
1 polymer ?
#
loop_
_entity_poly.entity_id
_entity_poly.type
_entity_poly.pdbx_seq_one_letter_code
_entity_poly.pdbx_strand_id
1 'polypeptide(L)'
;MCGRDLYGRYHRLIDELARSAEPGADWQTALKEHIARFETDAAVLDTDEARLRREELCAQLEHEALHSTRPLARRILSAAVKWLELSGL
;
A
#
# COMPACT_ATOMS: atom_id res chain seq x y z
N MET A 1 -16.05 -9.62 -2.41
CA MET A 1 -14.62 -9.69 -2.04
C MET A 1 -14.58 -9.51 -0.53
N CYS A 2 -14.00 -10.43 0.25
CA CYS A 2 -13.92 -10.26 1.70
C CYS A 2 -12.75 -9.31 2.03
N GLY A 3 -12.84 -8.49 3.09
CA GLY A 3 -11.79 -7.50 3.38
C GLY A 3 -10.39 -8.10 3.64
N ARG A 4 -10.31 -9.39 4.02
CA ARG A 4 -9.03 -10.10 4.16
C ARG A 4 -8.32 -10.33 2.82
N ASP A 5 -9.08 -10.57 1.76
CA ASP A 5 -8.54 -10.72 0.40
C ASP A 5 -8.07 -9.38 -0.15
N LEU A 6 -8.74 -8.29 0.24
CA LEU A 6 -8.36 -6.92 -0.09
C LEU A 6 -6.96 -6.60 0.47
N TYR A 7 -6.78 -6.72 1.78
CA TYR A 7 -5.47 -6.52 2.45
C TYR A 7 -4.37 -7.32 1.76
N GLY A 8 -4.56 -8.64 1.64
CA GLY A 8 -3.52 -9.53 1.11
C GLY A 8 -3.16 -9.24 -0.35
N ARG A 9 -4.12 -8.75 -1.14
CA ARG A 9 -3.87 -8.35 -2.53
C ARG A 9 -3.02 -7.09 -2.62
N TYR A 10 -3.41 -6.03 -1.91
CA TYR A 10 -2.72 -4.74 -2.03
C TYR A 10 -1.37 -4.73 -1.36
N HIS A 11 -1.20 -5.49 -0.28
CA HIS A 11 0.12 -5.76 0.28
C HIS A 11 1.07 -6.38 -0.76
N ARG A 12 0.66 -7.45 -1.45
CA ARG A 12 1.49 -8.09 -2.49
C ARG A 12 1.81 -7.17 -3.65
N LEU A 13 0.83 -6.40 -4.14
CA LEU A 13 1.06 -5.48 -5.27
C LEU A 13 2.10 -4.41 -4.92
N ILE A 14 2.00 -3.83 -3.72
CA ILE A 14 2.93 -2.79 -3.26
C ILE A 14 4.32 -3.38 -2.97
N ASP A 15 4.40 -4.56 -2.36
CA ASP A 15 5.67 -5.27 -2.15
C ASP A 15 6.34 -5.67 -3.47
N GLU A 16 5.58 -6.17 -4.45
CA GLU A 16 6.09 -6.48 -5.78
C GLU A 16 6.62 -5.24 -6.49
N LEU A 17 5.88 -4.12 -6.43
CA LEU A 17 6.37 -2.83 -6.94
C LEU A 17 7.67 -2.41 -6.25
N ALA A 18 7.75 -2.52 -4.92
CA ALA A 18 8.94 -2.17 -4.16
C ALA A 18 10.14 -3.07 -4.51
N ARG A 19 9.91 -4.34 -4.84
CA ARG A 19 10.96 -5.30 -5.22
C ARG A 19 11.40 -5.17 -6.67
N SER A 20 10.49 -4.86 -7.58
CA SER A 20 10.76 -4.81 -9.03
C SER A 20 11.18 -3.42 -9.51
N ALA A 21 10.89 -2.36 -8.76
CA ALA A 21 11.24 -1.01 -9.17
C ALA A 21 12.75 -0.82 -9.37
N GLU A 22 13.08 -0.24 -10.51
CA GLU A 22 14.44 0.18 -10.86
C GLU A 22 14.62 1.69 -10.66
N PRO A 23 15.87 2.16 -10.43
CA PRO A 23 16.17 3.58 -10.41
C PRO A 23 15.75 4.27 -11.72
N GLY A 24 14.93 5.31 -11.63
CA GLY A 24 14.43 6.06 -12.78
C GLY A 24 13.10 5.56 -13.37
N ALA A 25 12.59 4.41 -12.93
CA ALA A 25 11.24 3.99 -13.26
C ALA A 25 10.19 4.90 -12.59
N ASP A 26 9.04 5.10 -13.25
CA ASP A 26 7.92 5.87 -12.70
C ASP A 26 7.07 5.04 -11.74
N TRP A 27 7.70 4.57 -10.67
CA TRP A 27 7.05 3.81 -9.60
C TRP A 27 5.97 4.62 -8.87
N GLN A 28 6.03 5.96 -8.93
CA GLN A 28 5.06 6.83 -8.25
C GLN A 28 3.69 6.71 -8.89
N THR A 29 3.61 6.69 -10.23
CA THR A 29 2.34 6.52 -10.94
C THR A 29 1.73 5.16 -10.64
N ALA A 30 2.50 4.07 -10.74
CA ALA A 30 2.04 2.72 -10.39
C ALA A 30 1.56 2.63 -8.93
N LEU A 31 2.29 3.23 -8.00
CA LEU A 31 1.90 3.23 -6.59
C LEU A 31 0.58 4.00 -6.35
N LYS A 32 0.39 5.16 -7.00
CA LYS A 32 -0.87 5.92 -6.92
C LYS A 32 -2.05 5.11 -7.47
N GLU A 33 -1.86 4.40 -8.57
CA GLU A 33 -2.88 3.53 -9.15
C GLU A 33 -3.26 2.40 -8.20
N HIS A 34 -2.29 1.76 -7.54
CA HIS A 34 -2.56 0.73 -6.55
C HIS A 34 -3.35 1.27 -5.35
N ILE A 35 -3.00 2.46 -4.85
CA ILE A 35 -3.70 3.08 -3.71
C ILE A 35 -5.10 3.53 -4.09
N ALA A 36 -5.28 4.21 -5.24
CA ALA A 36 -6.60 4.62 -5.71
C ALA A 36 -7.54 3.41 -5.89
N ARG A 37 -6.98 2.29 -6.35
CA ARG A 37 -7.71 1.04 -6.51
C ARG A 37 -8.05 0.39 -5.17
N PHE A 38 -7.13 0.41 -4.21
CA PHE A 38 -7.40 0.01 -2.82
C PHE A 38 -8.58 0.79 -2.24
N GLU A 39 -8.58 2.11 -2.37
CA GLU A 39 -9.65 2.96 -1.85
C GLU A 39 -10.99 2.67 -2.52
N THR A 40 -11.00 2.46 -3.84
CA THR A 40 -12.21 2.09 -4.58
C THR A 40 -12.76 0.74 -4.12
N ASP A 41 -11.90 -0.26 -3.95
CA ASP A 41 -12.31 -1.58 -3.49
C ASP A 41 -12.66 -1.58 -1.98
N ALA A 42 -12.05 -0.71 -1.17
CA ALA A 42 -12.37 -0.54 0.25
C ALA A 42 -13.70 0.18 0.47
N ALA A 43 -14.10 1.06 -0.46
CA ALA A 43 -15.39 1.76 -0.40
C ALA A 43 -16.61 0.83 -0.51
N VAL A 44 -16.43 -0.43 -0.93
CA VAL A 44 -17.50 -1.44 -0.92
C VAL A 44 -17.62 -2.20 0.40
N LEU A 45 -16.69 -1.98 1.34
CA LEU A 45 -16.70 -2.55 2.68
C LEU A 45 -17.41 -1.61 3.66
N ASP A 46 -17.83 -2.14 4.81
CA ASP A 46 -18.27 -1.31 5.92
C ASP A 46 -17.13 -0.37 6.38
N THR A 47 -17.46 0.85 6.81
CA THR A 47 -16.48 1.89 7.16
C THR A 47 -15.44 1.41 8.19
N ASP A 48 -15.88 0.66 9.20
CA ASP A 48 -14.98 0.11 10.23
C ASP A 48 -14.06 -0.98 9.66
N GLU A 49 -14.57 -1.82 8.74
CA GLU A 49 -13.74 -2.84 8.09
C GLU A 49 -12.73 -2.19 7.14
N ALA A 50 -13.13 -1.21 6.34
CA ALA A 50 -12.25 -0.46 5.46
C ALA A 50 -11.13 0.23 6.25
N ARG A 51 -11.46 0.89 7.37
CA ARG A 51 -10.47 1.52 8.25
C ARG A 51 -9.50 0.48 8.81
N LEU A 52 -10.00 -0.63 9.36
CA LEU A 52 -9.17 -1.69 9.91
C LEU A 52 -8.19 -2.25 8.87
N ARG A 53 -8.67 -2.52 7.64
CA ARG A 53 -7.79 -3.02 6.57
C ARG A 53 -6.73 -2.01 6.14
N ARG A 54 -7.06 -0.72 6.16
CA ARG A 54 -6.09 0.35 5.88
C ARG A 54 -5.03 0.42 6.96
N GLU A 55 -5.41 0.39 8.23
CA GLU A 55 -4.49 0.40 9.37
C GLU A 55 -3.56 -0.82 9.36
N GLU A 56 -4.10 -2.02 9.12
CA GLU A 56 -3.31 -3.25 8.96
C GLU A 56 -2.30 -3.14 7.82
N LEU A 57 -2.71 -2.59 6.67
CA LEU A 57 -1.85 -2.40 5.51
C LEU A 57 -0.74 -1.38 5.81
N CYS A 58 -1.06 -0.25 6.43
CA CYS A 58 -0.07 0.75 6.84
C CYS A 58 0.97 0.14 7.78
N ALA A 59 0.55 -0.52 8.86
CA ALA A 59 1.45 -1.11 9.84
C ALA A 59 2.41 -2.13 9.21
N GLN A 60 1.93 -2.96 8.29
CA GLN A 60 2.76 -3.93 7.58
C GLN A 60 3.80 -3.24 6.68
N LEU A 61 3.38 -2.24 5.89
CA LEU A 61 4.27 -1.51 4.99
C LEU A 61 5.31 -0.69 5.75
N GLU A 62 4.96 -0.11 6.90
CA GLU A 62 5.90 0.56 7.80
C GLU A 62 6.95 -0.41 8.32
N HIS A 63 6.51 -1.57 8.81
CA HIS A 63 7.41 -2.62 9.29
C HIS A 63 8.41 -3.03 8.20
N GLU A 64 7.93 -3.25 6.97
CA GLU A 64 8.77 -3.64 5.84
C GLU A 64 9.72 -2.51 5.42
N ALA A 65 9.28 -1.25 5.44
CA ALA A 65 10.13 -0.10 5.13
C ALA A 65 11.31 0.00 6.10
N LEU A 66 11.05 -0.19 7.41
CA LEU A 66 12.07 -0.17 8.46
C LEU A 66 13.12 -1.27 8.27
N HIS A 67 12.70 -2.46 7.84
CA HIS A 67 13.59 -3.62 7.66
C HIS A 67 14.19 -3.74 6.26
N SER A 68 13.75 -2.92 5.31
CA SER A 68 14.24 -2.98 3.92
C SER A 68 15.69 -2.48 3.83
N THR A 69 16.55 -3.30 3.24
CA THR A 69 17.95 -2.96 2.91
C THR A 69 18.08 -2.23 1.57
N ARG A 70 16.99 -2.13 0.79
CA ARG A 70 16.96 -1.47 -0.52
C ARG A 70 16.39 -0.06 -0.38
N PRO A 71 17.18 1.01 -0.62
CA PRO A 71 16.73 2.39 -0.41
C PRO A 71 15.48 2.77 -1.23
N LEU A 72 15.39 2.28 -2.47
CA LEU A 72 14.23 2.53 -3.33
C LEU A 72 12.97 1.83 -2.82
N ALA A 73 13.09 0.56 -2.42
CA ALA A 73 11.98 -0.19 -1.84
C ALA A 73 11.49 0.49 -0.56
N ARG A 74 12.40 0.89 0.34
CA ARG A 74 12.06 1.67 1.55
C ARG A 74 11.28 2.93 1.18
N ARG A 75 11.73 3.69 0.17
CA ARG A 75 11.05 4.91 -0.27
C ARG A 75 9.64 4.64 -0.81
N ILE A 76 9.47 3.57 -1.59
CA ILE A 76 8.16 3.17 -2.13
C ILE A 76 7.21 2.79 -0.99
N LEU A 77 7.65 1.93 -0.06
CA LEU A 77 6.86 1.48 1.08
C LEU A 77 6.47 2.66 2.00
N SER A 78 7.42 3.55 2.33
CA SER A 78 7.10 4.75 3.12
C SER A 78 6.17 5.73 2.40
N ALA A 79 6.26 5.84 1.07
CA ALA A 79 5.33 6.65 0.29
C ALA A 79 3.92 6.06 0.30
N ALA A 80 3.81 4.72 0.23
CA ALA A 80 2.55 4.00 0.28
C ALA A 80 1.80 4.26 1.59
N VAL A 81 2.50 4.16 2.72
CA VAL A 81 1.96 4.48 4.05
C VAL A 81 1.39 5.89 4.08
N LYS A 82 2.20 6.89 3.71
CA LYS A 82 1.76 8.30 3.74
C LYS A 82 0.53 8.55 2.88
N TRP A 83 0.45 7.94 1.70
CA TRP A 83 -0.69 8.12 0.82
C TRP A 83 -1.94 7.42 1.35
N LEU A 84 -1.82 6.23 1.93
CA LEU A 84 -2.95 5.56 2.59
C LEU A 84 -3.47 6.38 3.79
N GLU A 85 -2.58 6.91 4.63
CA GLU A 85 -2.96 7.79 5.74
C GLU A 85 -3.70 9.05 5.28
N LEU A 86 -3.23 9.67 4.18
CA LEU A 86 -3.84 10.87 3.62
C LEU A 86 -5.17 10.61 2.90
N SER A 87 -5.34 9.44 2.28
CA SER A 87 -6.58 9.06 1.59
C SER A 87 -7.72 8.68 2.53
N GLY A 88 -7.44 8.47 3.82
CA GLY A 88 -8.44 8.11 4.83
C GLY A 88 -9.09 9.27 5.57
N LEU A 89 -8.80 10.53 5.21
CA LEU A 89 -9.37 11.75 5.77
C LEU A 89 -10.57 12.28 4.96
#